data_AF-A0A9E6VNS6-F1
#
_entry.id   AF-A0A9E6VNS6-F1
#
_cell.length_a   1.000
_cell.length_b   1.000
_cell.length_c   1.000
_cell.angle_alpha   90.00
_cell.angle_beta   90.00
_cell.angle_gamma   90.00
#
_symmetry.space_group_name_H-M   'P 1'
#
loop_
_entity.id
_entity.type
_entity.pdbx_description
1 polymer ?
#
loop_
_entity_poly.entity_id
_entity_poly.type
_entity_poly.pdbx_seq_one_letter_code
_entity_poly.pdbx_strand_id
1 'polypeptide(L)'
;MPRLLIITLLAFSFQLQVHAQQKYSRKDLDSAWTSLKQLSGCLTGGQNVHNGRAGGERSALTYLPQWQKFLSIDRDSLAPFLIRQIADTDSTNTHTCPCYVAKEGELAIYCLHAIYLQNWYELPEFKKYKNKEGSGCSDTHQSWLWEIIGDPKSAQKMKNAWTAVYTKSKKGK
;
A
#
# COMPACT_ATOMS: atom_id res chain seq x y z
N MET A 1 26.37 -62.34 -0.83
CA MET A 1 25.25 -62.04 0.08
C MET A 1 25.51 -60.70 0.76
N PRO A 2 24.47 -59.89 1.01
CA PRO A 2 24.39 -58.52 0.47
C PRO A 2 24.51 -57.42 1.54
N ARG A 3 24.72 -56.19 1.09
CA ARG A 3 24.04 -54.99 1.63
C ARG A 3 24.02 -53.89 0.56
N LEU A 4 23.01 -53.99 -0.31
CA LEU A 4 22.36 -52.84 -0.94
C LEU A 4 21.81 -51.94 0.17
N LEU A 5 22.05 -50.64 0.09
CA LEU A 5 21.09 -49.56 0.37
C LEU A 5 21.83 -48.22 0.42
N ILE A 6 21.14 -47.15 0.01
CA ILE A 6 21.56 -45.74 0.02
C ILE A 6 22.45 -45.47 -1.21
N ILE A 7 22.00 -44.82 -2.29
CA ILE A 7 21.45 -43.47 -2.35
C ILE A 7 20.38 -43.43 -3.47
N THR A 8 19.14 -43.71 -3.13
CA THR A 8 17.97 -43.20 -3.87
C THR A 8 17.65 -41.87 -3.20
N LEU A 9 18.01 -40.73 -3.79
CA LEU A 9 17.45 -39.37 -3.57
C LEU A 9 18.34 -38.29 -4.19
N LEU A 10 18.48 -38.30 -5.52
CA LEU A 10 18.85 -37.11 -6.30
C LEU A 10 17.73 -36.77 -7.27
N ALA A 11 16.52 -36.74 -6.71
CA ALA A 11 15.34 -36.16 -7.33
C ALA A 11 14.58 -35.38 -6.26
N PHE A 12 15.29 -34.53 -5.50
CA PHE A 12 14.64 -33.40 -4.86
C PHE A 12 14.48 -32.36 -5.96
N SER A 13 13.48 -32.60 -6.79
CA SER A 13 12.95 -31.66 -7.76
C SER A 13 12.82 -30.33 -7.05
N PHE A 14 13.67 -29.39 -7.44
CA PHE A 14 13.55 -27.99 -7.10
C PHE A 14 12.19 -27.56 -7.67
N GLN A 15 11.13 -27.67 -6.86
CA GLN A 15 9.83 -27.07 -7.14
C GLN A 15 10.06 -25.56 -7.12
N LEU A 16 10.53 -25.05 -8.25
CA LEU A 16 10.28 -23.68 -8.70
C LEU A 16 8.77 -23.54 -8.76
N GLN A 17 8.19 -23.18 -7.62
CA GLN A 17 6.80 -22.77 -7.53
C GLN A 17 6.74 -21.41 -8.23
N VAL A 18 6.59 -21.47 -9.56
CA VAL A 18 6.09 -20.36 -10.38
C VAL A 18 4.70 -20.09 -9.82
N HIS A 19 4.63 -19.19 -8.85
CA HIS A 19 3.36 -18.63 -8.41
C HIS A 19 2.86 -17.85 -9.62
N ALA A 20 2.02 -18.48 -10.45
CA ALA A 20 1.25 -17.78 -11.44
C ALA A 20 0.55 -16.63 -10.69
N GLN A 21 0.95 -15.39 -10.97
CA GLN A 21 0.32 -14.24 -10.36
C GLN A 21 -1.14 -14.28 -10.78
N GLN A 22 -2.03 -14.65 -9.85
CA GLN A 22 -3.45 -14.67 -10.10
C GLN A 22 -3.86 -13.23 -10.41
N LYS A 23 -4.23 -12.98 -11.65
CA LYS A 23 -4.68 -11.66 -12.10
C LYS A 23 -6.05 -11.39 -11.46
N TYR A 24 -6.11 -10.43 -10.54
CA TYR A 24 -7.37 -10.08 -9.88
C TYR A 24 -8.29 -9.35 -10.86
N SER A 25 -9.56 -9.75 -10.90
CA SER A 25 -10.55 -8.98 -11.66
C SER A 25 -10.86 -7.66 -10.95
N ARG A 26 -11.41 -6.69 -11.69
CA ARG A 26 -11.85 -5.42 -11.10
C ARG A 26 -12.86 -5.63 -9.97
N LYS A 27 -13.82 -6.55 -10.15
CA LYS A 27 -14.85 -6.86 -9.17
C LYS A 27 -14.25 -7.44 -7.88
N ASP A 28 -13.21 -8.26 -8.00
CA ASP A 28 -12.52 -8.84 -6.84
C ASP A 28 -11.80 -7.75 -6.04
N LEU A 29 -11.15 -6.81 -6.73
CA LEU A 29 -10.50 -5.66 -6.10
C LEU A 29 -11.49 -4.72 -5.41
N ASP A 30 -12.60 -4.39 -6.08
CA ASP A 30 -13.66 -3.56 -5.51
C ASP A 30 -14.25 -4.20 -4.24
N SER A 31 -14.48 -5.52 -4.26
CA SER A 31 -14.97 -6.26 -3.10
C SER A 31 -13.95 -6.27 -1.96
N ALA A 32 -12.68 -6.58 -2.24
CA ALA A 32 -11.62 -6.61 -1.24
C ALA A 32 -11.39 -5.22 -0.61
N TRP A 33 -11.44 -4.17 -1.43
CA TRP A 33 -11.33 -2.79 -0.98
C TRP A 33 -12.51 -2.37 -0.10
N THR A 34 -13.73 -2.71 -0.49
CA THR A 34 -14.93 -2.44 0.32
C THR A 34 -14.82 -3.08 1.70
N SER A 35 -14.42 -4.36 1.78
CA SER A 35 -14.21 -5.05 3.04
C SER A 35 -13.10 -4.41 3.89
N LEU A 36 -12.02 -3.94 3.26
CA LEU A 36 -10.91 -3.30 3.97
C LEU A 36 -11.29 -1.94 4.57
N LYS A 37 -11.99 -1.09 3.82
CA LYS A 37 -12.39 0.24 4.33
C LYS A 37 -13.36 0.15 5.49
N GLN A 38 -14.18 -0.89 5.53
CA GLN A 38 -15.11 -1.16 6.63
C GLN A 38 -14.43 -1.81 7.84
N LEU A 39 -13.20 -2.32 7.67
CA LEU A 39 -12.44 -2.92 8.76
C LEU A 39 -11.95 -1.84 9.72
N SER A 40 -12.26 -2.01 10.99
CA SER A 40 -11.71 -1.14 12.05
C SER A 40 -10.25 -1.49 12.33
N GLY A 41 -9.44 -0.46 12.60
CA GLY A 41 -8.04 -0.60 12.95
C GLY A 41 -7.38 0.76 13.10
N CYS A 42 -6.16 0.82 13.66
CA CYS A 42 -5.37 2.04 13.64
C CYS A 42 -4.07 1.86 12.84
N LEU A 43 -3.73 2.87 12.04
CA LEU A 43 -2.43 3.09 11.45
C LEU A 43 -1.54 3.85 12.45
N THR A 44 -1.07 3.18 13.51
CA THR A 44 -0.34 3.76 14.67
C THR A 44 1.04 4.34 14.30
N GLY A 45 1.10 5.39 13.49
CA GLY A 45 2.35 5.91 12.91
C GLY A 45 2.93 5.04 11.79
N GLY A 46 2.36 3.85 11.55
CA GLY A 46 2.80 2.91 10.52
C GLY A 46 2.28 3.19 9.10
N GLN A 47 1.63 4.32 8.87
CA GLN A 47 1.18 4.76 7.54
C GLN A 47 2.34 5.21 6.63
N ASN A 48 3.46 5.61 7.24
CA ASN A 48 4.64 6.08 6.52
C ASN A 48 5.70 4.96 6.42
N VAL A 49 6.53 5.05 5.39
CA VAL A 49 7.67 4.19 5.17
C VAL A 49 8.87 4.74 5.94
N HIS A 50 9.46 3.90 6.78
CA HIS A 50 10.68 4.18 7.52
C HIS A 50 11.65 3.01 7.33
N ASN A 51 12.93 3.31 7.05
CA ASN A 51 13.99 2.30 6.87
C ASN A 51 13.61 1.18 5.86
N GLY A 52 12.97 1.57 4.75
CA GLY A 52 12.55 0.62 3.71
C GLY A 52 11.42 -0.31 4.11
N ARG A 53 10.64 0.01 5.14
CA ARG A 53 9.47 -0.76 5.57
C ARG A 53 8.28 0.17 5.76
N ALA A 54 7.12 -0.23 5.26
CA ALA A 54 5.85 0.38 5.65
C ALA A 54 5.29 -0.36 6.86
N GLY A 55 4.50 0.36 7.68
CA GLY A 55 4.00 -0.18 8.93
C GLY A 55 4.90 0.11 10.12
N GLY A 56 4.32 -0.06 11.31
CA GLY A 56 4.99 0.09 12.60
C GLY A 56 4.38 -0.92 13.59
N GLU A 57 4.88 -0.93 14.82
CA GLU A 57 4.29 -1.76 15.87
C GLU A 57 2.81 -1.41 16.05
N ARG A 58 1.95 -2.43 15.85
CA ARG A 58 0.49 -2.34 15.95
C ARG A 58 -0.22 -1.50 14.87
N SER A 59 0.40 -1.27 13.71
CA SER A 59 -0.32 -0.69 12.56
C SER A 59 -1.20 -1.74 11.86
N ALA A 60 -2.44 -1.40 11.56
CA ALA A 60 -3.39 -2.28 10.86
C ALA A 60 -2.80 -2.86 9.56
N LEU A 61 -1.93 -2.09 8.87
CA LEU A 61 -1.22 -2.54 7.67
C LEU A 61 -0.36 -3.79 7.90
N THR A 62 0.17 -3.98 9.12
CA THR A 62 1.12 -5.06 9.44
C THR A 62 0.56 -6.14 10.34
N TYR A 63 -0.38 -5.85 11.26
CA TYR A 63 -0.87 -6.88 12.19
C TYR A 63 -2.19 -7.55 11.76
N LEU A 64 -2.98 -6.93 10.88
CA LEU A 64 -4.24 -7.51 10.42
C LEU A 64 -4.02 -8.34 9.14
N PRO A 65 -4.35 -9.66 9.15
CA PRO A 65 -4.17 -10.53 7.99
C PRO A 65 -4.89 -10.06 6.72
N GLN A 66 -6.02 -9.36 6.87
CA GLN A 66 -6.80 -8.82 5.75
C GLN A 66 -6.01 -7.78 4.96
N TRP A 67 -5.31 -6.88 5.65
CA TRP A 67 -4.44 -5.88 5.03
C TRP A 67 -3.26 -6.54 4.34
N GLN A 68 -2.59 -7.49 5.00
CA GLN A 68 -1.49 -8.24 4.40
C GLN A 68 -1.93 -8.99 3.13
N LYS A 69 -3.08 -9.67 3.17
CA LYS A 69 -3.64 -10.38 2.02
C LYS A 69 -3.91 -9.43 0.85
N PHE A 70 -4.50 -8.28 1.11
CA PHE A 70 -4.76 -7.29 0.07
C PHE A 70 -3.47 -6.70 -0.50
N LEU A 71 -2.49 -6.37 0.33
CA LEU A 71 -1.19 -5.85 -0.10
C LEU A 71 -0.33 -6.90 -0.82
N SER A 72 -0.67 -8.19 -0.69
CA SER A 72 -0.02 -9.29 -1.41
C SER A 72 -0.56 -9.49 -2.84
N ILE A 73 -1.64 -8.80 -3.20
CA ILE A 73 -2.16 -8.82 -4.58
C ILE A 73 -1.08 -8.30 -5.53
N ASP A 74 -1.06 -8.85 -6.75
CA ASP A 74 -0.10 -8.47 -7.76
C ASP A 74 -0.12 -6.95 -8.00
N ARG A 75 1.07 -6.34 -8.00
CA ARG A 75 1.23 -4.88 -8.11
C ARG A 75 0.59 -4.32 -9.39
N ASP A 76 0.52 -5.11 -10.45
CA ASP A 76 0.07 -4.68 -11.77
C ASP A 76 -1.45 -4.52 -11.84
N SER A 77 -2.17 -5.30 -11.04
CA SER A 77 -3.61 -5.13 -10.79
C SER A 77 -3.86 -4.09 -9.69
N LEU A 78 -3.09 -4.14 -8.59
CA LEU A 78 -3.36 -3.35 -7.40
C LEU A 78 -3.02 -1.86 -7.56
N ALA A 79 -1.87 -1.51 -8.14
CA ALA A 79 -1.46 -0.11 -8.22
C ALA A 79 -2.40 0.75 -9.07
N PRO A 80 -2.82 0.35 -10.29
CA PRO A 80 -3.80 1.11 -11.06
C PRO A 80 -5.15 1.22 -10.35
N PHE A 81 -5.52 0.21 -9.56
CA PHE A 81 -6.72 0.26 -8.74
C PHE A 81 -6.63 1.34 -7.65
N LEU A 82 -5.58 1.31 -6.83
CA LEU A 82 -5.37 2.29 -5.76
C LEU A 82 -5.27 3.72 -6.29
N ILE A 83 -4.58 3.93 -7.43
CA ILE A 83 -4.46 5.26 -8.05
C ILE A 83 -5.83 5.85 -8.39
N ARG A 84 -6.81 5.03 -8.81
CA ARG A 84 -8.16 5.54 -9.10
C ARG A 84 -8.88 6.06 -7.86
N GLN A 85 -8.62 5.45 -6.70
CA GLN A 85 -9.24 5.80 -5.42
C GLN A 85 -8.67 7.09 -4.81
N ILE A 86 -7.55 7.64 -5.30
CA ILE A 86 -6.85 8.79 -4.67
C ILE A 86 -7.74 10.01 -4.43
N ALA A 87 -8.72 10.28 -5.30
CA ALA A 87 -9.59 11.46 -5.17
C ALA A 87 -10.85 11.21 -4.31
N ASP A 88 -10.97 10.01 -3.73
CA ASP A 88 -12.10 9.65 -2.89
C ASP A 88 -11.91 10.24 -1.48
N THR A 89 -12.92 10.98 -1.01
CA THR A 89 -12.90 11.71 0.26
C THR A 89 -13.81 11.09 1.32
N ASP A 90 -14.46 9.96 1.02
CA ASP A 90 -15.34 9.29 1.95
C ASP A 90 -14.56 8.77 3.17
N SER A 91 -15.22 8.80 4.32
CA SER A 91 -14.62 8.34 5.57
C SER A 91 -14.65 6.82 5.65
N THR A 92 -13.60 6.23 6.21
CA THR A 92 -13.49 4.78 6.43
C THR A 92 -13.76 4.43 7.89
N ASN A 93 -13.56 3.16 8.27
CA ASN A 93 -13.54 2.75 9.69
C ASN A 93 -12.11 2.62 10.25
N THR A 94 -11.09 2.88 9.43
CA THR A 94 -9.68 2.84 9.84
C THR A 94 -9.26 4.21 10.34
N HIS A 95 -8.57 4.26 11.47
CA HIS A 95 -8.08 5.49 12.08
C HIS A 95 -6.60 5.72 11.78
N THR A 96 -6.21 6.95 11.45
CA THR A 96 -4.79 7.36 11.40
C THR A 96 -4.44 8.02 12.72
N CYS A 97 -3.83 7.26 13.64
CA CYS A 97 -3.45 7.80 14.95
C CYS A 97 -2.37 8.90 14.79
N PRO A 98 -2.41 9.96 15.61
CA PRO A 98 -3.33 10.20 16.73
C PRO A 98 -4.56 11.05 16.37
N CYS A 99 -4.84 11.28 15.08
CA CYS A 99 -5.68 12.39 14.66
C CYS A 99 -7.08 11.96 14.25
N TYR A 100 -7.28 11.54 13.00
CA TYR A 100 -8.61 11.35 12.47
C TYR A 100 -8.79 10.00 11.79
N VAL A 101 -10.06 9.60 11.67
CA VAL A 101 -10.50 8.52 10.78
C VAL A 101 -10.02 8.80 9.36
N ALA A 102 -9.38 7.83 8.74
CA ALA A 102 -8.79 7.97 7.43
C ALA A 102 -9.85 8.09 6.34
N LYS A 103 -9.52 8.85 5.29
CA LYS A 103 -10.30 8.89 4.06
C LYS A 103 -9.90 7.79 3.08
N GLU A 104 -10.79 7.42 2.17
CA GLU A 104 -10.50 6.39 1.16
C GLU A 104 -9.25 6.68 0.34
N GLY A 105 -9.14 7.90 -0.20
CA GLY A 105 -7.96 8.33 -0.97
C GLY A 105 -6.69 8.35 -0.15
N GLU A 106 -6.76 8.67 1.14
CA GLU A 106 -5.64 8.58 2.08
C GLU A 106 -5.19 7.11 2.25
N LEU A 107 -6.12 6.19 2.52
CA LEU A 107 -5.79 4.75 2.63
C LEU A 107 -5.19 4.21 1.34
N ALA A 108 -5.68 4.65 0.18
CA ALA A 108 -5.14 4.25 -1.11
C ALA A 108 -3.68 4.67 -1.25
N ILE A 109 -3.33 5.88 -0.81
CA ILE A 109 -1.96 6.40 -0.81
C ILE A 109 -1.08 5.63 0.18
N TYR A 110 -1.56 5.28 1.36
CA TYR A 110 -0.78 4.46 2.30
C TYR A 110 -0.58 3.02 1.81
N CYS A 111 -1.53 2.45 1.08
CA CYS A 111 -1.29 1.19 0.37
C CYS A 111 -0.19 1.34 -0.69
N LEU A 112 -0.20 2.46 -1.42
CA LEU A 112 0.86 2.78 -2.40
C LEU A 112 2.22 2.95 -1.71
N HIS A 113 2.27 3.56 -0.52
CA HIS A 113 3.48 3.58 0.30
C HIS A 113 3.99 2.19 0.58
N ALA A 114 3.10 1.28 1.01
CA ALA A 114 3.46 -0.08 1.37
C ALA A 114 4.01 -0.89 0.19
N ILE A 115 3.38 -0.82 -0.98
CA ILE A 115 3.80 -1.64 -2.12
C ILE A 115 5.01 -1.08 -2.86
N TYR A 116 5.30 0.23 -2.75
CA TYR A 116 6.46 0.87 -3.39
C TYR A 116 7.59 1.24 -2.43
N LEU A 117 7.36 1.14 -1.11
CA LEU A 117 8.30 1.56 -0.07
C LEU A 117 8.76 3.01 -0.26
N GLN A 118 7.83 3.89 -0.59
CA GLN A 118 8.07 5.31 -0.86
C GLN A 118 6.94 6.15 -0.27
N ASN A 119 7.27 7.23 0.45
CA ASN A 119 6.25 8.13 0.97
C ASN A 119 5.77 9.12 -0.12
N TRP A 120 4.52 9.57 -0.04
CA TRP A 120 3.95 10.52 -1.00
C TRP A 120 4.69 11.85 -1.00
N TYR A 121 5.18 12.31 0.15
CA TYR A 121 5.97 13.54 0.28
C TYR A 121 7.42 13.37 -0.23
N GLU A 122 7.80 12.19 -0.74
CA GLU A 122 9.07 11.97 -1.43
C GLU A 122 8.91 12.04 -2.95
N LEU A 123 7.67 12.08 -3.45
CA LEU A 123 7.36 12.35 -4.85
C LEU A 123 7.78 13.78 -5.20
N PRO A 124 8.36 14.02 -6.39
CA PRO A 124 8.92 15.33 -6.77
C PRO A 124 8.01 16.53 -6.52
N GLU A 125 6.74 16.41 -6.82
CA GLU A 125 5.72 17.47 -6.73
C GLU A 125 5.34 17.81 -5.28
N PHE A 126 5.64 16.92 -4.34
CA PHE A 126 5.19 16.98 -2.95
C PHE A 126 6.34 17.05 -1.94
N LYS A 127 7.59 17.17 -2.40
CA LYS A 127 8.78 17.27 -1.53
C LYS A 127 8.72 18.38 -0.48
N LYS A 128 7.98 19.45 -0.76
CA LYS A 128 7.78 20.57 0.20
C LYS A 128 7.17 20.12 1.53
N TYR A 129 6.47 18.99 1.56
CA TYR A 129 5.84 18.45 2.78
C TYR A 129 6.76 17.55 3.61
N LYS A 130 7.91 17.11 3.06
CA LYS A 130 8.81 16.15 3.75
C LYS A 130 9.35 16.71 5.06
N ASN A 131 9.79 17.96 5.05
CA ASN A 131 10.37 18.64 6.21
C ASN A 131 9.41 19.70 6.77
N LYS A 132 8.14 19.70 6.37
CA LYS A 132 7.17 20.63 6.91
C LYS A 132 6.86 20.19 8.33
N GLU A 133 7.08 21.09 9.29
CA GLU A 133 6.71 20.90 10.68
C GLU A 133 5.22 21.18 10.85
N GLY A 134 4.57 20.38 11.68
CA GLY A 134 3.14 20.45 11.93
C GLY A 134 2.83 20.90 13.35
N SER A 135 1.74 21.65 13.54
CA SER A 135 1.27 22.07 14.87
C SER A 135 -0.07 21.41 15.24
N GLY A 136 -0.02 20.13 15.63
CA GLY A 136 -1.20 19.37 16.06
C GLY A 136 -2.06 18.85 14.89
N CYS A 137 -3.19 18.20 15.17
CA CYS A 137 -3.90 17.37 14.19
C CYS A 137 -4.44 18.08 12.94
N SER A 138 -4.74 19.38 13.03
CA SER A 138 -5.15 20.19 11.88
C SER A 138 -4.00 20.56 10.94
N ASP A 139 -2.75 20.40 11.37
CA ASP A 139 -1.55 20.73 10.59
C ASP A 139 -0.56 19.57 10.67
N THR A 140 -0.85 18.49 9.95
CA THR A 140 -0.05 17.26 9.89
C THR A 140 0.03 16.72 8.46
N HIS A 141 0.88 15.71 8.23
CA HIS A 141 0.86 14.97 6.96
C HIS A 141 -0.53 14.44 6.60
N GLN A 142 -1.37 14.07 7.58
CA GLN A 142 -2.73 13.64 7.31
C GLN A 142 -3.59 14.78 6.78
N SER A 143 -3.63 15.92 7.48
CA SER A 143 -4.48 17.05 7.06
C SER A 143 -4.01 17.65 5.74
N TRP A 144 -2.71 17.77 5.51
CA TRP A 144 -2.18 18.24 4.22
C TRP A 144 -2.51 17.27 3.08
N LEU A 145 -2.48 15.96 3.36
CA LEU A 145 -2.89 14.97 2.37
C LEU A 145 -4.38 15.11 2.03
N TRP A 146 -5.23 15.39 3.03
CA TRP A 146 -6.65 15.63 2.81
C TRP A 146 -6.92 16.87 1.95
N GLU A 147 -6.18 17.95 2.15
CA GLU A 147 -6.24 19.13 1.28
C GLU A 147 -5.86 18.77 -0.17
N ILE A 148 -4.80 17.98 -0.35
CA ILE A 148 -4.31 17.55 -1.67
C ILE A 148 -5.36 16.69 -2.39
N ILE A 149 -5.92 15.67 -1.71
CA ILE A 149 -6.88 14.76 -2.35
C ILE A 149 -8.27 15.39 -2.52
N GLY A 150 -8.62 16.39 -1.70
CA GLY A 150 -9.88 17.12 -1.79
C GLY A 150 -9.91 18.16 -2.91
N ASP A 151 -8.75 18.69 -3.34
CA ASP A 151 -8.65 19.57 -4.50
C ASP A 151 -8.49 18.77 -5.81
N PRO A 152 -9.41 18.88 -6.79
CA PRO A 152 -9.35 18.07 -8.02
C PRO A 152 -8.03 18.20 -8.80
N LYS A 153 -7.43 19.40 -8.85
CA LYS A 153 -6.17 19.63 -9.56
C LYS A 153 -5.00 18.95 -8.84
N SER A 154 -4.94 19.06 -7.52
CA SER A 154 -3.90 18.46 -6.69
C SER A 154 -4.03 16.94 -6.59
N ALA A 155 -5.27 16.43 -6.50
CA ALA A 155 -5.56 15.00 -6.58
C ALA A 155 -5.10 14.40 -7.92
N GLN A 156 -5.34 15.11 -9.04
CA GLN A 156 -4.83 14.68 -10.35
C GLN A 156 -3.31 14.68 -10.41
N LYS A 157 -2.63 15.67 -9.81
CA LYS A 157 -1.16 15.67 -9.69
C LYS A 157 -0.66 14.46 -8.90
N MET A 158 -1.32 14.12 -7.78
CA MET A 158 -0.99 12.94 -6.98
C MET A 158 -1.17 11.63 -7.78
N LYS A 159 -2.27 11.51 -8.53
CA LYS A 159 -2.51 10.38 -9.44
C LYS A 159 -1.40 10.25 -10.49
N ASN A 160 -1.01 11.37 -11.10
CA ASN A 160 0.05 11.38 -12.11
C ASN A 160 1.41 10.97 -11.52
N ALA A 161 1.76 11.49 -10.34
CA ALA A 161 3.00 11.17 -9.65
C ALA A 161 3.10 9.66 -9.33
N TRP A 162 2.03 9.06 -8.79
CA TRP A 162 2.00 7.61 -8.56
C TRP A 162 1.97 6.78 -9.84
N THR A 163 1.32 7.27 -10.90
CA THR A 163 1.36 6.62 -12.22
C THR A 163 2.78 6.58 -12.79
N ALA A 164 3.56 7.65 -12.57
CA ALA A 164 4.97 7.69 -12.96
C ALA A 164 5.83 6.68 -12.17
N VAL A 165 5.60 6.54 -10.86
CA VAL A 165 6.24 5.51 -10.03
C VAL A 165 5.92 4.11 -10.54
N TYR A 166 4.63 3.83 -10.78
CA TYR A 166 4.18 2.54 -11.33
C TYR A 166 4.87 2.24 -12.67
N THR A 167 4.81 3.17 -13.61
CA THR A 167 5.39 3.01 -14.96
C THR A 167 6.91 2.82 -14.91
N LYS A 168 7.61 3.55 -14.03
CA LYS A 168 9.06 3.36 -13.85
C LYS A 168 9.38 1.97 -13.30
N SER A 169 8.59 1.47 -12.34
CA SER A 169 8.79 0.15 -11.75
C SER A 169 8.59 -1.01 -12.74
N LYS A 170 7.82 -0.77 -13.81
CA LYS A 170 7.61 -1.72 -14.91
C LYS A 170 8.79 -1.80 -15.87
N LYS A 171 9.48 -0.68 -16.11
CA LYS A 171 10.63 -0.60 -17.05
C LYS A 171 11.94 -1.15 -16.46
N GLY A 172 12.02 -1.27 -15.13
CA GLY A 172 13.18 -1.82 -14.43
C GLY A 172 13.08 -3.31 -14.08
N LYS A 173 12.04 -4.00 -14.57
CA LYS A 173 11.93 -5.46 -14.57
C LYS A 173 12.35 -5.99 -15.93
#